data_AF-A0A844XTH9-F1
#
_entry.id   AF-A0A844XTH9-F1
#
_cell.length_a   1.000
_cell.length_b   1.000
_cell.length_c   1.000
_cell.angle_alpha   90.00
_cell.angle_beta   90.00
_cell.angle_gamma   90.00
#
_symmetry.space_group_name_H-M   'P 1'
#
loop_
_entity.id
_entity.type
_entity.pdbx_description
1 polymer ?
#
loop_
_entity_poly.entity_id
_entity_poly.type
_entity_poly.pdbx_seq_one_letter_code
_entity_poly.pdbx_strand_id
1 'polypeptide(L)'
;MTLTQVKKLANAADKAIAVGRPLNRHICVHWEAAGLSDREAMAATTAFLKYLREWLRGQTAYLWTRENGGGKGSHVHILAHIPDAKRMSGALSRRWVQRCTIRTYRAGAIFSRKIAGAGQPDGALYAQNLSKVLAYVLKGARPEAAASLGIAQEHGGEVIGKRCGTSRNIAV
;
A
#
# COMPACT_ATOMS: atom_id res chain seq x y z
N MET A 1 0.59 14.29 -1.88
CA MET A 1 -0.86 13.98 -1.93
C MET A 1 -1.66 15.19 -1.44
N THR A 2 -2.83 15.47 -2.00
CA THR A 2 -3.70 16.57 -1.54
C THR A 2 -4.44 16.20 -0.26
N LEU A 3 -4.97 17.18 0.48
CA LEU A 3 -5.77 16.93 1.69
C LEU A 3 -6.94 15.96 1.42
N THR A 4 -7.65 16.16 0.31
CA THR A 4 -8.74 15.28 -0.12
C THR A 4 -8.29 13.83 -0.32
N GLN A 5 -7.12 13.61 -0.94
CA GLN A 5 -6.58 12.27 -1.12
C GLN A 5 -6.24 11.62 0.23
N VAL A 6 -5.62 12.38 1.13
CA VAL A 6 -5.22 11.85 2.44
C VAL A 6 -6.45 11.49 3.28
N LYS A 7 -7.47 12.37 3.35
CA LYS A 7 -8.74 12.09 4.02
C LYS A 7 -9.44 10.86 3.45
N LYS A 8 -9.48 10.71 2.12
CA LYS A 8 -10.05 9.52 1.46
C LYS A 8 -9.36 8.23 1.89
N LEU A 9 -8.03 8.25 1.98
CA LEU A 9 -7.27 7.07 2.40
C LEU A 9 -7.45 6.75 3.89
N ALA A 10 -7.51 7.77 4.76
CA ALA A 10 -7.80 7.59 6.18
C ALA A 10 -9.20 7.00 6.38
N ASN A 11 -10.22 7.61 5.79
CA ASN A 11 -11.60 7.12 5.85
C ASN A 11 -11.74 5.70 5.27
N ALA A 12 -10.96 5.34 4.26
CA ALA A 12 -10.94 3.99 3.70
C ALA A 12 -10.36 2.96 4.69
N ALA A 13 -9.37 3.33 5.50
CA ALA A 13 -8.84 2.47 6.55
C ALA A 13 -9.91 2.20 7.63
N ASP A 14 -10.63 3.25 8.06
CA ASP A 14 -11.75 3.12 9.01
C ASP A 14 -12.89 2.28 8.42
N LYS A 15 -13.25 2.52 7.15
CA LYS A 15 -14.27 1.74 6.45
C LYS A 15 -13.87 0.26 6.35
N ALA A 16 -12.58 -0.04 6.19
CA ALA A 16 -12.09 -1.42 6.15
C ALA A 16 -12.36 -2.17 7.47
N ILE A 17 -12.18 -1.51 8.62
CA ILE A 17 -12.56 -2.06 9.94
C ILE A 17 -14.09 -2.25 9.99
N ALA A 18 -14.85 -1.22 9.62
CA ALA A 18 -16.32 -1.25 9.68
C ALA A 18 -16.98 -2.35 8.81
N VAL A 19 -16.33 -2.79 7.72
CA VAL A 19 -16.82 -3.89 6.87
C VAL A 19 -16.22 -5.26 7.23
N GLY A 20 -15.57 -5.37 8.38
CA GLY A 20 -14.97 -6.62 8.87
C GLY A 20 -13.75 -7.07 8.07
N ARG A 21 -13.05 -6.13 7.40
CA ARG A 21 -11.84 -6.39 6.61
C ARG A 21 -10.68 -5.50 7.07
N PRO A 22 -10.28 -5.58 8.35
CA PRO A 22 -9.19 -4.76 8.88
C PRO A 22 -7.91 -4.93 8.06
N LEU A 23 -7.28 -3.82 7.69
CA LEU A 23 -6.02 -3.83 6.96
C LEU A 23 -4.92 -4.40 7.87
N ASN A 24 -4.41 -5.59 7.55
CA ASN A 24 -3.53 -6.34 8.45
C ASN A 24 -2.13 -6.58 7.85
N ARG A 25 -1.88 -6.05 6.65
CA ARG A 25 -0.64 -6.25 5.91
C ARG A 25 -0.17 -4.96 5.28
N HIS A 26 1.11 -4.64 5.47
CA HIS A 26 1.83 -3.63 4.68
C HIS A 26 2.70 -4.32 3.64
N ILE A 27 2.56 -3.92 2.39
CA ILE A 27 3.35 -4.41 1.26
C ILE A 27 4.01 -3.19 0.63
N CYS A 28 5.32 -3.26 0.42
CA CYS A 28 6.07 -2.26 -0.33
C CYS A 28 6.67 -2.93 -1.56
N VAL A 29 6.44 -2.37 -2.75
CA VAL A 29 7.09 -2.84 -3.99
C VAL A 29 7.92 -1.70 -4.56
N HIS A 30 9.22 -1.94 -4.70
CA HIS A 30 10.18 -1.00 -5.29
C HIS A 30 10.29 -1.30 -6.78
N TRP A 31 9.51 -0.59 -7.59
CA TRP A 31 9.43 -0.80 -9.04
C TRP A 31 10.76 -0.48 -9.73
N GLU A 32 11.45 0.56 -9.29
CA GLU A 32 12.76 0.92 -9.83
C GLU A 32 13.84 -0.09 -9.47
N ALA A 33 13.84 -0.63 -8.25
CA ALA A 33 14.71 -1.74 -7.88
C ALA A 33 14.41 -3.01 -8.71
N ALA A 34 13.15 -3.19 -9.14
CA ALA A 34 12.73 -4.19 -10.11
C ALA A 34 13.06 -3.81 -11.58
N GLY A 35 13.66 -2.65 -11.81
CA GLY A 35 14.13 -2.14 -13.08
C GLY A 35 13.13 -1.27 -13.86
N LEU A 36 11.94 -1.02 -13.34
CA LEU A 36 10.93 -0.23 -14.03
C LEU A 36 11.11 1.27 -13.77
N SER A 37 10.91 2.09 -14.80
CA SER A 37 10.77 3.53 -14.66
C SER A 37 9.45 3.91 -13.98
N ASP A 38 9.33 5.14 -13.50
CA ASP A 38 8.06 5.62 -12.91
C ASP A 38 6.90 5.65 -13.94
N ARG A 39 7.21 5.82 -15.23
CA ARG A 39 6.22 5.74 -16.32
C ARG A 39 5.59 4.35 -16.41
N GLU A 40 6.37 3.30 -16.17
CA GLU A 40 5.91 1.90 -16.18
C GLU A 40 5.26 1.48 -14.85
N ALA A 41 5.65 2.12 -13.75
CA ALA A 41 5.27 1.73 -12.40
C ALA A 41 3.75 1.73 -12.13
N MET A 42 2.97 2.60 -12.79
CA MET A 42 1.50 2.57 -12.64
C MET A 42 0.88 1.31 -13.24
N ALA A 43 1.35 0.89 -14.42
CA ALA A 43 0.88 -0.32 -15.08
C ALA A 43 1.25 -1.56 -14.25
N ALA A 44 2.49 -1.61 -13.74
CA ALA A 44 2.95 -2.66 -12.84
C ALA A 44 2.15 -2.71 -11.53
N THR A 45 1.85 -1.56 -10.92
CA THR A 45 0.98 -1.45 -9.74
C THR A 45 -0.41 -2.01 -10.02
N THR A 46 -0.99 -1.68 -11.17
CA THR A 46 -2.32 -2.17 -11.57
C THR A 46 -2.33 -3.69 -11.75
N ALA A 47 -1.30 -4.24 -12.41
CA ALA A 47 -1.12 -5.67 -12.58
C ALA A 47 -0.90 -6.39 -11.24
N PHE A 48 -0.10 -5.82 -10.33
CA PHE A 48 0.13 -6.39 -9.00
C PHE A 48 -1.17 -6.46 -8.20
N LEU A 49 -1.94 -5.37 -8.20
CA LEU A 49 -3.24 -5.34 -7.54
C LEU A 49 -4.23 -6.34 -8.17
N LYS A 50 -4.15 -6.58 -9.49
CA LYS A 50 -4.93 -7.65 -10.14
C LYS A 50 -4.59 -9.02 -9.55
N TYR A 51 -3.31 -9.39 -9.48
CA TYR A 51 -2.89 -10.66 -8.89
C TYR A 51 -3.30 -10.79 -7.41
N LEU A 52 -3.17 -9.71 -6.64
CA LEU A 52 -3.63 -9.68 -5.26
C LEU A 52 -5.15 -9.96 -5.18
N ARG A 53 -5.96 -9.30 -6.00
CA ARG A 53 -7.42 -9.51 -6.02
C ARG A 53 -7.81 -10.93 -6.44
N GLU A 54 -7.21 -11.45 -7.50
CA GLU A 54 -7.45 -12.82 -7.98
C GLU A 54 -7.11 -13.85 -6.91
N TRP A 55 -5.99 -13.66 -6.22
CA TRP A 55 -5.60 -14.54 -5.13
C TRP A 55 -6.53 -14.43 -3.92
N LEU A 56 -7.05 -13.24 -3.62
CA LEU A 56 -8.00 -13.01 -2.53
C LEU A 56 -9.43 -13.47 -2.84
N ARG A 57 -9.78 -13.74 -4.10
CA ARG A 57 -11.10 -14.27 -4.53
C ARG A 57 -12.29 -13.49 -3.93
N GLY A 58 -12.28 -12.15 -4.08
CA GLY A 58 -13.39 -11.29 -3.62
C GLY A 58 -13.30 -10.79 -2.17
N GLN A 59 -12.40 -11.36 -1.35
CA GLN A 59 -12.09 -10.88 0.01
C GLN A 59 -11.15 -9.66 0.02
N THR A 60 -11.33 -8.76 -0.94
CA THR A 60 -10.42 -7.65 -1.19
C THR A 60 -10.74 -6.49 -0.27
N ALA A 61 -9.76 -5.97 0.44
CA ALA A 61 -9.75 -4.60 0.97
C ALA A 61 -8.31 -4.11 0.91
N TYR A 62 -8.06 -3.00 0.22
CA TYR A 62 -6.72 -2.42 0.18
C TYR A 62 -6.76 -0.94 -0.13
N LEU A 63 -5.72 -0.23 0.28
CA LEU A 63 -5.38 1.11 -0.15
C LEU A 63 -3.91 1.16 -0.55
N TRP A 64 -3.52 2.14 -1.35
CA TRP A 64 -2.15 2.26 -1.82
C TRP A 64 -1.75 3.70 -2.13
N THR A 65 -0.44 3.97 -2.00
CA THR A 65 0.21 5.24 -2.36
C THR A 65 1.50 4.96 -3.13
N ARG A 66 1.81 5.79 -4.12
CA ARG A 66 3.04 5.78 -4.91
C ARG A 66 3.91 6.96 -4.52
N GLU A 67 5.20 6.70 -4.46
CA GLU A 67 6.26 7.65 -4.18
C GLU A 67 7.41 7.43 -5.18
N ASN A 68 8.15 8.50 -5.45
CA ASN A 68 9.30 8.49 -6.34
C ASN A 68 10.38 9.44 -5.80
N GLY A 69 10.75 9.23 -4.54
CA GLY A 69 11.72 10.06 -3.83
C GLY A 69 13.16 9.82 -4.28
N GLY A 70 13.99 10.88 -4.27
CA GLY A 70 15.41 10.79 -4.59
C GLY A 70 16.11 9.69 -3.77
N GLY A 71 16.85 8.81 -4.45
CA GLY A 71 17.57 7.68 -3.85
C GLY A 71 16.75 6.42 -3.54
N LYS A 72 15.41 6.49 -3.52
CA LYS A 72 14.52 5.33 -3.31
C LYS A 72 13.82 4.86 -4.59
N GLY A 73 13.69 5.77 -5.56
CA GLY A 73 13.09 5.51 -6.85
C GLY A 73 11.59 5.26 -6.79
N SER A 74 10.99 4.87 -7.92
CA SER A 74 9.56 4.60 -8.00
C SER A 74 9.16 3.38 -7.16
N HIS A 75 8.24 3.56 -6.22
CA HIS A 75 7.72 2.49 -5.36
C HIS A 75 6.26 2.71 -4.97
N VAL A 76 5.62 1.63 -4.53
CA VAL A 76 4.24 1.63 -4.04
C VAL A 76 4.16 1.01 -2.65
N HIS A 77 3.47 1.71 -1.74
CA HIS A 77 3.01 1.16 -0.48
C HIS A 77 1.56 0.72 -0.62
N ILE A 78 1.24 -0.48 -0.12
CA ILE A 78 -0.10 -1.06 -0.14
C ILE A 78 -0.42 -1.52 1.27
N LEU A 79 -1.53 -1.05 1.83
CA LEU A 79 -2.14 -1.67 3.00
C LEU A 79 -3.27 -2.56 2.53
N ALA A 80 -3.28 -3.82 2.96
CA ALA A 80 -4.25 -4.80 2.50
C ALA A 80 -4.77 -5.64 3.68
N HIS A 81 -6.03 -6.06 3.56
CA HIS A 81 -6.58 -7.15 4.34
C HIS A 81 -6.21 -8.49 3.69
N ILE A 82 -5.57 -9.36 4.47
CA ILE A 82 -5.28 -10.75 4.10
C ILE A 82 -6.00 -11.65 5.09
N PRO A 83 -7.01 -12.44 4.67
CA PRO A 83 -7.73 -13.36 5.56
C PRO A 83 -6.78 -14.37 6.23
N ASP A 84 -7.08 -14.81 7.45
CA ASP A 84 -6.19 -15.70 8.22
C ASP A 84 -5.96 -17.05 7.54
N ALA A 85 -6.97 -17.56 6.82
CA ALA A 85 -6.86 -18.77 6.00
C ALA A 85 -5.89 -18.61 4.82
N LYS A 86 -5.40 -17.40 4.53
CA LYS A 86 -4.48 -17.10 3.44
C LYS A 86 -3.14 -16.63 3.97
N ARG A 87 -2.07 -17.30 3.53
CA ARG A 87 -0.70 -16.89 3.82
C ARG A 87 -0.02 -16.37 2.55
N MET A 88 0.29 -15.08 2.52
CA MET A 88 1.12 -14.50 1.47
C MET A 88 2.58 -14.88 1.72
N SER A 89 3.11 -15.80 0.90
CA SER A 89 4.50 -16.26 0.97
C SER A 89 5.44 -15.35 0.17
N GLY A 90 6.74 -15.39 0.49
CA GLY A 90 7.77 -14.69 -0.27
C GLY A 90 7.87 -15.18 -1.71
N ALA A 91 7.72 -16.49 -1.95
CA ALA A 91 7.74 -17.04 -3.31
C ALA A 91 6.57 -16.52 -4.17
N LEU A 92 5.37 -16.43 -3.60
CA LEU A 92 4.20 -15.90 -4.28
C LEU A 92 4.40 -14.43 -4.66
N SER A 93 4.87 -13.61 -3.71
CA SER A 93 5.07 -12.18 -3.94
C SER A 93 6.17 -11.90 -4.96
N ARG A 94 7.28 -12.66 -4.93
CA ARG A 94 8.36 -12.61 -5.94
C ARG A 94 7.82 -12.94 -7.34
N ARG A 95 7.03 -14.02 -7.45
CA ARG A 95 6.43 -14.43 -8.73
C ARG A 95 5.54 -13.35 -9.32
N TRP A 96 4.77 -12.63 -8.50
CA TRP A 96 3.94 -11.52 -8.98
C TRP A 96 4.79 -10.37 -9.50
N VAL A 97 5.86 -9.99 -8.79
CA VAL A 97 6.79 -8.95 -9.26
C VAL A 97 7.42 -9.33 -10.61
N GLN A 98 7.88 -10.57 -10.77
CA GLN A 98 8.43 -11.05 -12.04
C GLN A 98 7.40 -10.98 -13.18
N ARG A 99 6.15 -11.32 -12.90
CA ARG A 99 5.05 -11.21 -13.89
C ARG A 99 4.69 -9.77 -14.23
N CYS A 100 4.79 -8.85 -13.28
CA CYS A 100 4.54 -7.42 -13.52
C CYS A 100 5.66 -6.77 -14.34
N THR A 101 6.88 -7.30 -14.25
CA THR A 101 8.09 -6.68 -14.83
C THR A 101 8.57 -7.39 -16.10
N ILE A 102 8.21 -8.66 -16.28
CA ILE A 102 8.76 -9.57 -17.30
C ILE A 102 10.29 -9.64 -17.19
N ARG A 103 10.80 -9.65 -15.95
CA ARG A 103 12.24 -9.62 -15.63
C ARG A 103 12.59 -10.60 -14.52
N THR A 104 13.86 -10.95 -14.45
CA THR A 104 14.43 -11.70 -13.33
C THR A 104 14.25 -10.93 -12.03
N TYR A 105 13.84 -11.62 -10.96
CA TYR A 105 13.64 -10.99 -9.67
C TYR A 105 14.94 -10.43 -9.12
N ARG A 106 14.89 -9.20 -8.59
CA ARG A 106 15.99 -8.56 -7.87
C ARG A 106 15.66 -8.48 -6.38
N ALA A 107 16.62 -8.85 -5.53
CA ALA A 107 16.46 -8.76 -4.08
C ALA A 107 16.11 -7.33 -3.66
N GLY A 108 15.24 -7.19 -2.67
CA GLY A 108 14.76 -5.87 -2.21
C GLY A 108 13.64 -5.25 -3.05
N ALA A 109 13.23 -5.87 -4.17
CA ALA A 109 12.12 -5.33 -4.99
C ALA A 109 10.74 -5.41 -4.30
N ILE A 110 10.57 -6.24 -3.26
CA ILE A 110 9.32 -6.35 -2.51
C ILE A 110 9.55 -6.71 -1.05
N PHE A 111 8.82 -6.03 -0.18
CA PHE A 111 8.74 -6.31 1.25
C PHE A 111 7.28 -6.47 1.66
N SER A 112 7.02 -7.36 2.61
CA SER A 112 5.68 -7.53 3.17
C SER A 112 5.76 -7.84 4.65
N ARG A 113 5.02 -7.09 5.46
CA ARG A 113 5.01 -7.21 6.92
C ARG A 113 3.58 -7.27 7.43
N LYS A 114 3.32 -8.12 8.43
CA LYS A 114 2.06 -8.09 9.17
C LYS A 114 2.04 -6.85 10.05
N ILE A 115 0.87 -6.25 10.22
CA ILE A 115 0.65 -5.21 11.23
C ILE A 115 0.44 -5.91 12.57
N ALA A 116 1.27 -5.58 13.57
CA ALA A 116 1.18 -6.20 14.88
C ALA A 116 -0.15 -5.84 15.57
N GLY A 117 -0.74 -6.82 16.25
CA GLY A 117 -2.08 -6.69 16.86
C GLY A 117 -3.24 -7.01 15.91
N ALA A 118 -3.03 -7.18 14.61
CA ALA A 118 -4.13 -7.32 13.64
C ALA A 118 -5.02 -8.57 13.79
N GLY A 119 -4.66 -9.53 14.65
CA GLY A 119 -5.56 -10.62 15.05
C GLY A 119 -6.64 -10.19 16.06
N GLN A 120 -6.52 -8.99 16.63
CA GLN A 120 -7.50 -8.34 17.50
C GLN A 120 -7.74 -6.92 16.96
N PRO A 121 -8.56 -6.77 15.90
CA PRO A 121 -8.73 -5.49 15.20
C PRO A 121 -9.38 -4.38 16.05
N ASP A 122 -10.01 -4.73 17.17
CA ASP A 122 -10.58 -3.77 18.13
C ASP A 122 -9.59 -3.43 19.26
N GLY A 123 -8.41 -4.06 19.27
CA GLY A 123 -7.40 -3.89 20.32
C GLY A 123 -6.56 -2.63 20.15
N ALA A 124 -6.16 -2.02 21.27
CA ALA A 124 -5.34 -0.80 21.29
C ALA A 124 -4.00 -0.96 20.53
N LEU A 125 -3.37 -2.14 20.61
CA LEU A 125 -2.13 -2.44 19.90
C LEU A 125 -2.31 -2.33 18.38
N TYR A 126 -3.40 -2.88 17.85
CA TYR A 126 -3.69 -2.79 16.42
C TYR A 126 -3.98 -1.35 16.00
N ALA A 127 -4.83 -0.64 16.73
CA ALA A 127 -5.16 0.75 16.44
C ALA A 127 -3.90 1.63 16.39
N GLN A 128 -3.00 1.48 17.37
CA GLN A 128 -1.73 2.22 17.42
C GLN A 128 -0.83 1.88 16.22
N ASN A 129 -0.67 0.60 15.90
CA ASN A 129 0.22 0.18 14.81
C ASN A 129 -0.36 0.50 13.43
N LEU A 130 -1.67 0.37 13.24
CA LEU A 130 -2.34 0.78 12.02
C LEU A 130 -2.17 2.29 11.81
N SER A 131 -2.36 3.10 12.84
CA SER A 131 -2.14 4.56 12.77
C SER A 131 -0.71 4.90 12.37
N LYS A 132 0.31 4.28 12.99
CA LYS A 132 1.73 4.46 12.61
C LYS A 132 2.00 4.08 11.16
N VAL A 133 1.50 2.94 10.72
CA VAL A 133 1.69 2.46 9.35
C VAL A 133 0.95 3.33 8.34
N LEU A 134 -0.26 3.80 8.68
CA LEU A 134 -1.04 4.71 7.84
C LEU A 134 -0.32 6.06 7.72
N ALA A 135 0.16 6.64 8.81
CA ALA A 135 0.99 7.85 8.79
C ALA A 135 2.22 7.67 7.89
N TYR A 136 2.90 6.51 7.98
CA TYR A 136 4.02 6.19 7.10
C TYR A 136 3.63 6.11 5.62
N VAL A 137 2.47 5.51 5.28
CA VAL A 137 1.95 5.44 3.90
C VAL A 137 1.52 6.81 3.37
N LEU A 138 1.18 7.74 4.27
CA LEU A 138 0.68 9.08 3.97
C LEU A 138 1.76 10.17 4.03
N LYS A 139 2.99 9.87 4.42
CA LYS A 139 4.08 10.85 4.60
C LYS A 139 4.39 11.70 3.37
N GLY A 140 4.13 11.18 2.16
CA GLY A 140 4.18 11.92 0.90
C GLY A 140 3.03 12.94 0.70
N ALA A 141 2.27 13.26 1.75
CA ALA A 141 1.29 14.33 1.78
C ALA A 141 1.94 15.70 1.52
N ARG A 142 1.18 16.64 0.94
CA ARG A 142 1.59 18.04 0.88
C ARG A 142 1.68 18.60 2.30
N PRO A 143 2.55 19.59 2.59
CA PRO A 143 2.73 20.13 3.94
C PRO A 143 1.42 20.50 4.65
N GLU A 144 0.52 21.20 3.97
CA GLU A 144 -0.81 21.58 4.49
C GLU A 144 -1.65 20.37 4.90
N ALA A 145 -1.63 19.32 4.09
CA ALA A 145 -2.37 18.09 4.35
C ALA A 145 -1.76 17.29 5.51
N ALA A 146 -0.43 17.25 5.58
CA ALA A 146 0.31 16.61 6.66
C ALA A 146 0.04 17.29 8.01
N ALA A 147 0.10 18.62 8.03
CA ALA A 147 -0.18 19.44 9.21
C ALA A 147 -1.61 19.22 9.74
N SER A 148 -2.61 19.18 8.86
CA SER A 148 -4.02 18.97 9.24
C SER A 148 -4.32 17.61 9.88
N LEU A 149 -3.40 16.64 9.75
CA LEU A 149 -3.56 15.28 10.25
C LEU A 149 -2.51 14.91 11.30
N GLY A 150 -1.65 15.86 11.70
CA GLY A 150 -0.58 15.63 12.67
C GLY A 150 0.45 14.58 12.22
N ILE A 151 0.66 14.40 10.90
CA ILE A 151 1.64 13.46 10.37
C ILE A 151 2.92 14.16 9.94
N ALA A 152 4.07 13.51 10.16
CA ALA A 152 5.35 14.00 9.65
C ALA A 152 5.37 13.96 8.11
N GLN A 153 5.87 15.03 7.50
CA GLN A 153 5.94 15.16 6.05
C GLN A 153 7.32 14.72 5.52
N GLU A 154 7.32 13.94 4.44
CA GLU A 154 8.51 13.66 3.64
C GLU A 154 8.22 13.99 2.17
N HIS A 155 9.22 14.48 1.44
CA HIS A 155 9.06 14.75 0.01
C HIS A 155 8.91 13.44 -0.78
N GLY A 156 7.67 13.10 -1.17
CA GLY A 156 7.33 11.86 -1.88
C GLY A 156 7.67 11.82 -3.37
N GLY A 157 8.37 12.84 -3.89
CA GLY A 157 8.87 12.92 -5.28
C GLY A 157 7.79 13.06 -6.36
N GLU A 158 8.22 13.23 -7.61
CA GLU A 158 7.32 13.37 -8.77
C GLU A 158 6.79 12.00 -9.22
N VAL A 159 5.46 11.89 -9.36
CA VAL A 159 4.82 10.64 -9.80
C VAL A 159 4.04 10.90 -11.08
N ILE A 160 4.34 10.13 -12.12
CA ILE A 160 3.65 10.10 -13.40
C ILE A 160 2.39 9.23 -13.25
N GLY A 161 1.25 9.81 -13.60
CA GLY A 161 -0.06 9.16 -13.50
C GLY A 161 -0.66 9.20 -12.10
N LYS A 162 -1.37 8.12 -11.70
CA LYS A 162 -2.12 8.09 -10.43
C LYS A 162 -1.19 7.85 -9.24
N ARG A 163 -1.32 8.71 -8.23
CA ARG A 163 -0.52 8.63 -6.99
C ARG A 163 -1.08 7.68 -5.95
N CYS A 164 -2.39 7.56 -5.80
CA CYS A 164 -2.98 6.76 -4.73
C CYS A 164 -4.35 6.21 -5.11
N GLY A 165 -4.83 5.20 -4.38
CA GLY A 165 -6.18 4.66 -4.58
C GLY A 165 -6.57 3.60 -3.56
N THR A 166 -7.79 3.08 -3.70
CA THR A 166 -8.39 2.08 -2.81
C THR A 166 -9.06 0.98 -3.63
N SER A 167 -9.42 -0.13 -2.98
CA SER A 167 -10.40 -1.08 -3.51
C SER A 167 -11.81 -0.51 -3.39
N ARG A 168 -12.71 -0.92 -4.31
CA ARG A 168 -14.05 -0.31 -4.43
C ARG A 168 -14.89 -0.43 -3.15
N ASN A 169 -14.76 -1.54 -2.42
CA ASN A 169 -15.56 -1.84 -1.23
C ASN A 169 -15.21 -1.02 0.02
N ILE A 170 -14.10 -0.27 -0.01
CA ILE A 170 -13.72 0.67 1.06
C ILE A 170 -13.52 2.08 0.51
N ALA A 171 -13.94 2.34 -0.74
CA ALA A 171 -13.92 3.68 -1.30
C ALA A 171 -15.04 4.52 -0.68
N VAL A 172 -14.71 5.78 -0.38
CA VAL A 172 -15.55 6.80 0.27
C VAL A 172 -15.38 8.14 -0.43
#